data_AF-A0A7R8CVG6-F1
#
_entry.id   AF-A0A7R8CVG6-F1
#
_cell.length_a   1.000
_cell.length_b   1.000
_cell.length_c   1.000
_cell.angle_alpha   90.00
_cell.angle_beta   90.00
_cell.angle_gamma   90.00
#
_symmetry.space_group_name_H-M   'P 1'
#
loop_
_entity.id
_entity.type
_entity.pdbx_description
1 polymer ?
#
loop_
_entity_poly.entity_id
_entity_poly.type
_entity_poly.pdbx_seq_one_letter_code
_entity_poly.pdbx_strand_id
1 'polypeptide(L)'
;MTEYNRTQTDYRERCKGRIQRHLEITGRTTTNEELEDMLEQGNPAVFTQGIIMDTAAAKQTLADIEARHADIIKLETSIKELHDMFMDMAMLVENQGEMIDRIEYHVEHAVDYVQTATQDTKKALKYQSKARRLKIYFFLAIVILNVRGCYCYLVGWKISRNLVDNFNFDFILIYIFFFFFLIKTYCSSFYPFILIVFF
;
A
#
# COMPACT_ATOMS: atom_id res chain seq x y z
N MET A 1 -23.63 -6.67 -17.60
CA MET A 1 -24.42 -5.49 -18.05
C MET A 1 -24.77 -5.56 -19.53
N THR A 2 -23.83 -5.83 -20.43
CA THR A 2 -24.08 -6.03 -21.88
C THR A 2 -25.06 -7.17 -22.19
N GLU A 3 -24.98 -8.29 -21.48
CA GLU A 3 -25.93 -9.41 -21.64
C GLU A 3 -27.36 -9.06 -21.16
N TYR A 4 -27.47 -8.25 -20.11
CA TYR A 4 -28.76 -7.75 -19.60
C TYR A 4 -29.40 -6.77 -20.58
N ASN A 5 -28.61 -5.82 -21.13
CA ASN A 5 -29.08 -4.91 -22.18
C ASN A 5 -29.55 -5.68 -23.41
N ARG A 6 -28.79 -6.69 -23.86
CA ARG A 6 -29.19 -7.56 -24.97
C ARG A 6 -30.51 -8.28 -24.72
N THR A 7 -30.69 -8.82 -23.52
CA THR A 7 -31.93 -9.52 -23.13
C THR A 7 -33.15 -8.57 -23.11
N GLN A 8 -32.96 -7.33 -22.66
CA GLN A 8 -34.01 -6.31 -22.68
C GLN A 8 -34.37 -5.86 -24.11
N THR A 9 -33.38 -5.62 -24.98
CA THR A 9 -33.60 -5.29 -26.39
C THR A 9 -34.35 -6.41 -27.12
N ASP A 10 -33.95 -7.68 -26.89
CA ASP A 10 -34.63 -8.84 -27.46
C ASP A 10 -36.09 -8.95 -26.96
N TYR A 11 -36.36 -8.59 -25.71
CA TYR A 11 -37.72 -8.59 -25.18
C TYR A 11 -38.57 -7.47 -25.77
N ARG A 12 -38.00 -6.27 -25.99
CA ARG A 12 -38.65 -5.14 -26.68
C ARG A 12 -39.07 -5.53 -28.10
N GLU A 13 -38.16 -6.13 -28.86
CA GLU A 13 -38.40 -6.68 -30.21
C GLU A 13 -39.56 -7.69 -30.21
N ARG A 14 -39.55 -8.64 -29.26
CA ARG A 14 -40.64 -9.62 -29.11
C ARG A 14 -41.99 -8.97 -28.79
N CYS A 15 -42.03 -7.91 -27.98
CA CYS A 15 -43.27 -7.20 -27.69
C CYS A 15 -43.78 -6.41 -28.91
N LYS A 16 -42.89 -5.70 -29.62
CA LYS A 16 -43.20 -5.00 -30.86
C LYS A 16 -43.81 -5.95 -31.89
N GLY A 17 -43.19 -7.09 -32.15
CA GLY A 17 -43.70 -8.10 -33.08
C GLY A 17 -45.02 -8.78 -32.65
N ARG A 18 -45.44 -8.66 -31.39
CA ARG A 18 -46.77 -9.11 -30.93
C ARG A 18 -47.84 -8.05 -31.18
N ILE A 19 -47.52 -6.77 -30.96
CA ILE A 19 -48.40 -5.63 -31.24
C ILE A 19 -48.67 -5.55 -32.73
N GLN A 20 -47.64 -5.71 -33.57
CA GLN A 20 -47.79 -5.73 -35.04
C GLN A 20 -48.79 -6.80 -35.49
N ARG A 21 -48.65 -8.03 -34.99
CA ARG A 21 -49.59 -9.12 -35.28
C ARG A 21 -51.02 -8.82 -34.82
N HIS A 22 -51.19 -8.14 -33.68
CA HIS A 22 -52.52 -7.75 -33.20
C HIS A 22 -53.16 -6.66 -34.08
N LEU A 23 -52.35 -5.72 -34.59
CA LEU A 23 -52.80 -4.71 -35.54
C LEU A 23 -53.22 -5.32 -36.88
N GLU A 24 -52.45 -6.29 -37.39
CA GLU A 24 -52.79 -7.05 -38.59
C GLU A 24 -54.11 -7.83 -38.43
N ILE A 25 -54.36 -8.45 -37.28
CA ILE A 25 -55.64 -9.14 -36.96
C ILE A 25 -56.82 -8.16 -36.97
N THR A 26 -56.62 -6.92 -36.55
CA THR A 26 -57.65 -5.87 -36.59
C THR A 26 -57.84 -5.24 -37.97
N GLY A 27 -57.12 -5.71 -38.99
CA GLY A 27 -57.23 -5.25 -40.37
C GLY A 27 -56.39 -4.01 -40.69
N ARG A 28 -55.46 -3.61 -39.81
CA ARG A 28 -54.53 -2.49 -40.04
C ARG A 28 -53.13 -3.03 -40.31
N THR A 29 -52.71 -3.00 -41.57
CA THR A 29 -51.30 -3.24 -41.93
C THR A 29 -50.49 -2.02 -41.55
N THR A 30 -49.53 -2.18 -40.64
CA THR A 30 -48.61 -1.12 -40.19
C THR A 30 -47.18 -1.53 -40.54
N THR A 31 -46.39 -0.58 -41.05
CA THR A 31 -44.96 -0.81 -41.28
C THR A 31 -44.17 -0.75 -39.97
N ASN A 32 -42.94 -1.27 -39.96
CA ASN A 32 -42.10 -1.27 -38.76
C ASN A 32 -41.75 0.15 -38.28
N GLU A 33 -41.54 1.09 -39.21
CA GLU A 33 -41.33 2.50 -38.92
C GLU A 33 -42.61 3.16 -38.37
N GLU A 34 -43.76 2.98 -39.02
CA GLU A 34 -45.03 3.56 -38.53
C GLU A 34 -45.41 3.03 -37.14
N LEU A 35 -45.17 1.74 -36.87
CA LEU A 35 -45.41 1.15 -35.55
C LEU A 35 -44.50 1.77 -34.49
N GLU A 36 -43.25 2.10 -34.86
CA GLU A 36 -42.32 2.74 -33.94
C GLU A 36 -42.76 4.18 -33.61
N ASP A 37 -43.17 4.95 -34.62
CA ASP A 37 -43.72 6.29 -34.43
C ASP A 37 -44.96 6.29 -33.52
N MET A 38 -45.82 5.26 -33.64
CA MET A 38 -46.99 5.08 -32.77
C MET A 38 -46.60 4.74 -31.33
N LEU A 39 -45.49 4.02 -31.11
CA LEU A 39 -44.95 3.70 -29.78
C LEU A 39 -44.27 4.93 -29.15
N GLU A 40 -43.52 5.72 -29.93
CA GLU A 40 -42.83 6.93 -29.46
C GLU A 40 -43.80 8.05 -29.04
N GLN A 41 -44.96 8.13 -29.67
CA GLN A 41 -46.00 9.10 -29.31
C GLN A 41 -46.59 8.86 -27.91
N GLY A 42 -46.41 7.67 -27.34
CA GLY A 42 -46.82 7.34 -25.96
C GLY A 42 -48.32 7.45 -25.68
N ASN A 43 -49.16 7.60 -26.71
CA ASN A 43 -50.60 7.78 -26.57
C ASN A 43 -51.34 6.48 -26.92
N PRO A 44 -51.96 5.79 -25.94
CA PRO A 44 -52.69 4.54 -26.16
C PRO A 44 -53.84 4.68 -27.17
N ALA A 45 -54.39 5.89 -27.31
CA ALA A 45 -55.48 6.17 -28.24
C ALA A 45 -55.05 6.06 -29.72
N VAL A 46 -53.75 6.20 -30.01
CA VAL A 46 -53.21 6.08 -31.38
C VAL A 46 -53.42 4.66 -31.94
N PHE A 47 -53.44 3.64 -31.09
CA PHE A 47 -53.79 2.27 -31.46
C PHE A 47 -55.29 2.06 -31.71
N THR A 48 -56.14 2.93 -31.16
CA THR A 48 -57.61 2.88 -31.34
C THR A 48 -58.09 3.65 -32.58
N GLN A 49 -57.24 4.53 -33.14
CA GLN A 49 -57.56 5.41 -34.25
C GLN A 49 -57.68 4.63 -35.58
N GLY A 50 -58.80 3.93 -35.78
CA GLY A 50 -59.09 3.14 -36.99
C GLY A 50 -59.59 1.72 -36.75
N ILE A 51 -59.72 1.27 -35.49
CA ILE A 51 -60.30 -0.03 -35.15
C ILE A 51 -61.80 0.15 -34.90
N ILE A 52 -62.64 -0.59 -35.62
CA ILE A 52 -64.09 -0.63 -35.39
C ILE A 52 -64.33 -1.33 -34.04
N MET A 53 -64.59 -0.57 -32.97
CA MET A 53 -64.76 -1.08 -31.58
C MET A 53 -66.08 -1.85 -31.35
N ASP A 54 -66.85 -2.14 -32.40
CA ASP A 54 -68.20 -2.73 -32.29
C ASP A 54 -68.19 -4.22 -31.90
N THR A 55 -67.03 -4.88 -31.92
CA THR A 55 -66.90 -6.30 -31.54
C THR A 55 -66.18 -6.48 -30.20
N ALA A 56 -66.66 -7.42 -29.37
CA ALA A 56 -66.01 -7.78 -28.11
C ALA A 56 -64.55 -8.24 -28.31
N ALA A 57 -64.24 -8.82 -29.48
CA ALA A 57 -62.90 -9.20 -29.88
C ALA A 57 -61.96 -7.97 -30.00
N ALA A 58 -62.40 -6.88 -30.65
CA ALA A 58 -61.59 -5.68 -30.80
C ALA A 58 -61.23 -5.02 -29.46
N LYS A 59 -62.15 -5.05 -28.48
CA LYS A 59 -61.89 -4.55 -27.11
C LYS A 59 -60.84 -5.38 -26.38
N GLN A 60 -60.86 -6.71 -26.55
CA GLN A 60 -59.86 -7.60 -25.96
C GLN A 60 -58.48 -7.35 -26.59
N THR A 61 -58.40 -7.24 -27.91
CA THR A 61 -57.15 -6.97 -28.63
C THR A 61 -56.53 -5.64 -28.20
N LEU A 62 -57.35 -4.62 -27.95
CA LEU A 62 -56.89 -3.33 -27.46
C LEU A 62 -56.34 -3.39 -26.04
N ALA A 63 -57.01 -4.09 -25.12
CA ALA A 63 -56.51 -4.29 -23.77
C ALA A 63 -55.16 -5.02 -23.76
N ASP A 64 -54.98 -5.99 -24.67
CA ASP A 64 -53.71 -6.70 -24.84
C ASP A 64 -52.60 -5.80 -25.42
N ILE A 65 -52.92 -4.92 -26.39
CA ILE A 65 -51.98 -3.94 -26.93
C ILE A 65 -51.56 -2.94 -25.84
N GLU A 66 -52.50 -2.41 -25.07
CA GLU A 66 -52.25 -1.45 -23.99
C GLU A 66 -51.37 -2.07 -22.89
N ALA A 67 -51.64 -3.32 -22.49
CA ALA A 67 -50.80 -4.05 -21.54
C ALA A 67 -49.35 -4.22 -22.05
N ARG A 68 -49.17 -4.50 -23.35
CA ARG A 68 -47.83 -4.63 -23.96
C ARG A 68 -47.12 -3.30 -24.10
N HIS A 69 -47.85 -2.23 -24.40
CA HIS A 69 -47.29 -0.88 -24.43
C HIS A 69 -46.77 -0.48 -23.03
N ALA A 70 -47.52 -0.79 -21.97
CA ALA A 70 -47.08 -0.57 -20.61
C ALA A 70 -45.81 -1.39 -20.26
N ASP A 71 -45.69 -2.62 -20.77
CA ASP A 71 -44.46 -3.43 -20.62
C ASP A 71 -43.26 -2.76 -21.35
N ILE A 72 -43.47 -2.24 -22.57
CA ILE A 72 -42.43 -1.53 -23.34
C ILE A 72 -41.96 -0.27 -22.60
N ILE A 73 -42.87 0.54 -22.05
CA ILE A 73 -42.51 1.73 -21.26
C ILE A 73 -41.65 1.37 -20.04
N LYS A 74 -41.98 0.26 -19.36
CA LYS A 74 -41.18 -0.22 -18.22
C LYS A 74 -39.76 -0.62 -18.65
N LEU A 75 -39.63 -1.31 -19.79
CA LEU A 75 -38.31 -1.64 -20.36
C LEU A 75 -37.51 -0.39 -20.71
N GLU A 76 -38.12 0.60 -21.35
CA GLU A 76 -37.43 1.84 -21.71
C GLU A 76 -36.91 2.58 -20.47
N THR A 77 -37.69 2.59 -19.39
CA THR A 77 -37.23 3.13 -18.09
C THR A 77 -36.03 2.35 -17.57
N SER A 78 -36.08 1.00 -17.56
CA SER A 78 -34.96 0.17 -17.12
C SER A 78 -33.71 0.30 -18.00
N ILE A 79 -33.86 0.50 -19.31
CA ILE A 79 -32.73 0.74 -20.22
C ILE A 79 -32.11 2.12 -19.95
N LYS A 80 -32.91 3.15 -19.68
CA LYS A 80 -32.42 4.49 -19.30
C LYS A 80 -31.62 4.44 -18.01
N GLU A 81 -32.14 3.80 -16.96
CA GLU A 81 -31.41 3.60 -15.71
C GLU A 81 -30.08 2.87 -15.92
N LEU A 82 -30.06 1.88 -16.81
CA LEU A 82 -28.84 1.15 -17.15
C LEU A 82 -27.85 1.98 -17.96
N HIS A 83 -28.33 2.87 -18.83
CA HIS A 83 -27.50 3.84 -19.54
C HIS A 83 -26.85 4.82 -18.58
N ASP A 84 -27.60 5.35 -17.61
CA ASP A 84 -27.08 6.25 -16.58
C ASP A 84 -25.99 5.55 -15.75
N MET A 85 -26.21 4.30 -15.34
CA MET A 85 -25.17 3.49 -14.68
C MET A 85 -23.92 3.28 -15.54
N PHE A 86 -24.07 3.12 -16.87
CA PHE A 86 -22.92 3.01 -17.77
C PHE A 86 -22.14 4.32 -17.88
N MET A 87 -22.83 5.47 -17.91
CA MET A 87 -22.18 6.78 -17.93
C MET A 87 -21.46 7.07 -16.62
N ASP A 88 -22.07 6.74 -15.48
CA ASP A 88 -21.41 6.85 -14.17
C ASP A 88 -20.19 5.93 -14.09
N MET A 89 -20.28 4.69 -14.61
CA MET A 89 -19.13 3.79 -14.66
C MET A 89 -18.02 4.33 -15.58
N ALA A 90 -18.35 4.91 -16.72
CA ALA A 90 -17.37 5.53 -17.61
C ALA A 90 -16.65 6.70 -16.92
N MET A 91 -17.40 7.57 -16.22
CA MET A 91 -16.85 8.69 -15.45
C MET A 91 -15.96 8.20 -14.28
N LEU A 92 -16.37 7.14 -13.56
CA LEU A 92 -15.59 6.55 -12.48
C LEU A 92 -14.29 5.90 -12.98
N VAL A 93 -14.30 5.28 -14.16
CA VAL A 93 -13.11 4.70 -14.79
C VAL A 93 -12.15 5.79 -15.26
N GLU A 94 -12.67 6.87 -15.85
CA GLU A 94 -11.87 8.04 -16.24
C GLU A 94 -11.19 8.69 -15.03
N ASN A 95 -11.94 8.90 -13.93
CA ASN A 95 -11.40 9.42 -12.67
C ASN A 95 -10.41 8.45 -11.99
N GLN A 96 -10.58 7.13 -12.16
CA GLN A 96 -9.63 6.12 -11.64
C GLN A 96 -8.32 6.06 -12.43
N GLY A 97 -8.25 6.64 -13.63
CA GLY A 97 -7.01 6.79 -14.40
C GLY A 97 -5.91 7.50 -13.62
N GLU A 98 -6.24 8.48 -12.78
CA GLU A 98 -5.28 9.17 -11.89
C GLU A 98 -4.86 8.31 -10.66
N MET A 99 -5.57 7.23 -10.32
CA MET A 99 -5.23 6.40 -9.16
C MET A 99 -4.26 5.26 -9.51
N ILE A 100 -4.18 4.85 -10.78
CA ILE A 100 -3.15 3.90 -11.26
C ILE A 100 -1.75 4.47 -11.09
N ASP A 101 -1.55 5.76 -11.36
CA ASP A 101 -0.29 6.48 -11.12
C ASP A 101 0.15 6.39 -9.66
N ARG A 102 -0.79 6.32 -8.70
CA ARG A 102 -0.45 6.21 -7.28
C ARG A 102 0.07 4.83 -6.88
N ILE A 103 -0.44 3.76 -7.47
CA ILE A 103 0.09 2.41 -7.18
C ILE A 103 1.49 2.28 -7.77
N GLU A 104 1.68 2.73 -9.01
CA GLU A 104 3.00 2.75 -9.64
C GLU A 104 3.98 3.62 -8.83
N TYR A 105 3.56 4.80 -8.40
CA TYR A 105 4.34 5.68 -7.52
C TYR A 105 4.72 4.98 -6.20
N HIS A 106 3.78 4.31 -5.52
CA HIS A 106 4.07 3.62 -4.27
C HIS A 106 4.98 2.40 -4.46
N VAL A 107 4.83 1.66 -5.56
CA VAL A 107 5.68 0.51 -5.89
C VAL A 107 7.09 0.97 -6.26
N GLU A 108 7.23 2.02 -7.07
CA GLU A 108 8.53 2.63 -7.43
C GLU A 108 9.28 3.12 -6.18
N HIS A 109 8.60 3.86 -5.30
CA HIS A 109 9.20 4.32 -4.05
C HIS A 109 9.62 3.16 -3.14
N ALA A 110 8.81 2.09 -3.05
CA ALA A 110 9.16 0.92 -2.27
C ALA A 110 10.44 0.24 -2.78
N VAL A 111 10.63 0.17 -4.10
CA VAL A 111 11.87 -0.35 -4.72
C VAL A 111 13.07 0.51 -4.34
N ASP A 112 12.95 1.83 -4.44
CA ASP A 112 14.02 2.77 -4.10
C ASP A 112 14.41 2.73 -2.61
N TYR A 113 13.42 2.62 -1.71
CA TYR A 113 13.66 2.47 -0.27
C TYR A 113 14.39 1.15 0.03
N VAL A 114 13.99 0.04 -0.59
CA VAL A 114 14.65 -1.26 -0.41
C VAL A 114 16.08 -1.18 -0.93
N GLN A 115 16.30 -0.59 -2.10
CA GLN A 115 17.64 -0.43 -2.68
C GLN A 115 18.56 0.39 -1.75
N THR A 116 18.08 1.54 -1.26
CA THR A 116 18.84 2.39 -0.34
C THR A 116 19.14 1.66 0.98
N ALA A 117 18.14 0.96 1.55
CA ALA A 117 18.33 0.15 2.76
C ALA A 117 19.38 -0.97 2.56
N THR A 118 19.41 -1.61 1.39
CA THR A 118 20.44 -2.63 1.10
C THR A 118 21.85 -2.04 1.00
N GLN A 119 21.98 -0.79 0.54
CA GLN A 119 23.27 -0.11 0.48
C GLN A 119 23.74 0.31 1.87
N ASP A 120 22.86 0.87 2.68
CA ASP A 120 23.21 1.33 4.02
C ASP A 120 23.51 0.19 4.98
N THR A 121 22.81 -0.95 4.87
CA THR A 121 23.18 -2.17 5.60
C THR A 121 24.57 -2.70 5.19
N LYS A 122 24.92 -2.67 3.90
CA LYS A 122 26.28 -3.01 3.44
C LYS A 122 27.34 -2.06 4.00
N LYS A 123 27.07 -0.75 4.06
CA LYS A 123 27.98 0.24 4.67
C LYS A 123 28.09 0.00 6.18
N ALA A 124 27.00 -0.26 6.88
CA ALA A 124 26.97 -0.55 8.31
C ALA A 124 27.83 -1.78 8.65
N LEU A 125 27.76 -2.85 7.87
CA LEU A 125 28.63 -4.02 8.04
C LEU A 125 30.11 -3.67 7.85
N LYS A 126 30.45 -2.84 6.86
CA LYS A 126 31.83 -2.35 6.66
C LYS A 126 32.31 -1.56 7.88
N TYR A 127 31.50 -0.64 8.40
CA TYR A 127 31.85 0.14 9.60
C TYR A 127 31.97 -0.74 10.84
N GLN A 128 31.06 -1.69 11.05
CA GLN A 128 31.12 -2.64 12.16
C GLN A 128 32.40 -3.48 12.11
N SER A 129 32.80 -3.95 10.92
CA SER A 129 34.03 -4.73 10.75
C SER A 129 35.29 -3.92 11.06
N LYS A 130 35.31 -2.63 10.71
CA LYS A 130 36.42 -1.72 11.03
C LYS A 130 36.46 -1.40 12.53
N ALA A 131 35.31 -1.08 13.12
CA ALA A 131 35.19 -0.83 14.55
C ALA A 131 35.63 -2.05 15.38
N ARG A 132 35.28 -3.27 14.96
CA ARG A 132 35.73 -4.51 15.62
C ARG A 132 37.26 -4.65 15.62
N ARG A 133 37.92 -4.35 14.49
CA ARG A 133 39.39 -4.39 14.41
C ARG A 133 40.03 -3.35 15.34
N LEU A 134 39.50 -2.13 15.36
CA LEU A 134 39.98 -1.08 16.26
C LEU A 134 39.80 -1.44 17.73
N LYS A 135 38.64 -2.01 18.11
CA LYS A 135 38.41 -2.51 19.49
C LYS A 135 39.46 -3.55 19.91
N ILE A 136 39.84 -4.46 19.01
CA ILE A 136 40.89 -5.47 19.30
C ILE A 136 42.26 -4.80 19.48
N TYR A 137 42.63 -3.84 18.62
CA TYR A 137 43.90 -3.11 18.78
C TYR A 137 43.97 -2.34 20.09
N PHE A 138 42.90 -1.65 20.49
CA PHE A 138 42.84 -0.96 21.79
C PHE A 138 42.95 -1.95 22.96
N PHE A 139 42.27 -3.10 22.88
CA PHE A 139 42.35 -4.13 23.91
C PHE A 139 43.78 -4.67 24.06
N LEU A 140 44.46 -5.00 22.96
CA LEU A 140 45.85 -5.46 22.98
C LEU A 140 46.81 -4.40 23.55
N ALA A 141 46.62 -3.13 23.21
CA ALA A 141 47.43 -2.03 23.76
C ALA A 141 47.28 -1.91 25.28
N ILE A 142 46.06 -2.02 25.80
CA ILE A 142 45.78 -1.98 27.24
C ILE A 142 46.46 -3.17 27.95
N VAL A 143 46.38 -4.38 27.40
CA VAL A 143 47.04 -5.57 28.00
C VAL A 143 48.55 -5.38 28.09
N ILE A 144 49.20 -4.89 27.02
CA ILE A 144 50.65 -4.65 27.01
C ILE A 144 51.06 -3.61 28.06
N LEU A 145 50.30 -2.53 28.19
CA LEU A 145 50.56 -1.49 29.19
C LEU A 145 50.44 -2.01 30.63
N ASN A 146 49.42 -2.83 30.91
CA ASN A 146 49.25 -3.45 32.23
C ASN A 146 50.41 -4.39 32.56
N VAL A 147 50.83 -5.26 31.63
CA VAL A 147 51.97 -6.17 31.84
C VAL A 147 53.26 -5.39 32.10
N ARG A 148 53.52 -4.32 31.34
CA ARG A 148 54.67 -3.44 31.58
C ARG A 148 54.61 -2.75 32.94
N GLY A 149 53.44 -2.24 33.33
CA GLY A 149 53.22 -1.64 34.64
C GLY A 149 53.49 -2.63 35.78
N CYS A 150 52.96 -3.85 35.68
CA CYS A 150 53.21 -4.92 36.64
C CYS A 150 54.71 -5.28 36.73
N TYR A 151 55.41 -5.37 35.60
CA TYR A 151 56.85 -5.64 35.58
C TYR A 151 57.64 -4.53 36.31
N CYS A 152 57.35 -3.26 36.01
CA CYS A 152 57.96 -2.13 36.70
C CYS A 152 57.68 -2.14 38.22
N TYR A 153 56.45 -2.49 38.62
CA TYR A 153 56.08 -2.63 40.03
C TYR A 153 56.89 -3.73 40.73
N LEU A 154 57.03 -4.90 40.11
CA LEU A 154 57.80 -6.03 40.68
C LEU A 154 59.29 -5.73 40.80
N VAL A 155 59.90 -5.08 39.79
CA VAL A 155 61.31 -4.66 39.84
C VAL A 155 61.51 -3.58 40.91
N GLY A 156 60.63 -2.58 40.97
CA GLY A 156 60.66 -1.55 42.02
C GLY A 156 60.53 -2.13 43.43
N TRP A 157 59.62 -3.09 43.63
CA TRP A 157 59.47 -3.81 44.90
C TRP A 157 60.72 -4.62 45.26
N LYS A 158 61.34 -5.30 44.30
CA LYS A 158 62.59 -6.07 44.52
C LYS A 158 63.76 -5.15 44.91
N ILE A 159 63.89 -3.99 44.28
CA ILE A 159 64.91 -2.98 44.61
C ILE A 159 64.66 -2.40 46.00
N SER A 160 63.41 -2.04 46.34
CA SER A 160 63.05 -1.53 47.66
C SER A 160 63.37 -2.54 48.78
N ARG A 161 63.11 -3.83 48.57
CA ARG A 161 63.50 -4.89 49.50
C ARG A 161 65.02 -4.96 49.71
N ASN A 162 65.80 -4.86 48.62
CA ASN A 162 67.26 -4.96 48.67
C ASN A 162 67.93 -3.72 49.31
N LEU A 163 67.29 -2.54 49.24
CA LEU A 163 67.76 -1.31 49.91
C LEU A 163 67.45 -1.30 51.41
N VAL A 164 66.31 -1.86 51.85
CA VAL A 164 65.95 -1.99 53.27
C VAL A 164 66.99 -2.80 54.05
N ASP A 165 67.64 -3.77 53.40
CA ASP A 165 68.65 -4.62 54.01
C ASP A 165 70.01 -3.90 54.20
N ASN A 166 70.24 -2.71 53.61
CA ASN A 166 71.57 -2.07 53.55
C ASN A 166 71.67 -0.61 54.06
N PHE A 167 70.58 0.14 54.34
CA PHE A 167 70.67 1.58 54.64
C PHE A 167 69.67 2.15 55.67
N ASN A 168 70.07 3.28 56.28
CA ASN A 168 69.37 4.04 57.35
C ASN A 168 67.88 4.35 57.07
N PHE A 169 67.09 4.37 58.15
CA PHE A 169 65.61 4.48 58.20
C PHE A 169 65.02 5.66 57.40
N ASP A 170 65.73 6.80 57.33
CA ASP A 170 65.24 8.01 56.66
C ASP A 170 65.19 7.90 55.12
N PHE A 171 66.11 7.16 54.50
CA PHE A 171 66.08 6.94 53.03
C PHE A 171 64.96 5.99 52.61
N ILE A 172 64.58 5.06 53.47
CA ILE A 172 63.50 4.09 53.23
C ILE A 172 62.14 4.81 53.19
N LEU A 173 61.90 5.77 54.08
CA LEU A 173 60.67 6.56 54.12
C LEU A 173 60.46 7.39 52.86
N ILE A 174 61.50 8.04 52.33
CA ILE A 174 61.44 8.82 51.08
C ILE A 174 61.12 7.90 49.89
N TYR A 175 61.73 6.72 49.82
CA TYR A 175 61.50 5.77 48.72
C TYR A 175 60.08 5.20 48.73
N ILE A 176 59.56 4.85 49.91
CA ILE A 176 58.17 4.38 50.08
C ILE A 176 57.18 5.47 49.69
N PHE A 177 57.42 6.73 50.08
CA PHE A 177 56.54 7.85 49.74
C PHE A 177 56.53 8.11 48.23
N PHE A 178 57.68 8.09 47.58
CA PHE A 178 57.80 8.26 46.12
C PHE A 178 57.14 7.11 45.35
N PHE A 179 57.26 5.88 45.84
CA PHE A 179 56.61 4.70 45.26
C PHE A 179 55.08 4.78 45.35
N PHE A 180 54.52 5.17 46.50
CA PHE A 180 53.09 5.38 46.67
C PHE A 180 52.55 6.53 45.79
N PHE A 181 53.32 7.61 45.64
CA PHE A 181 52.97 8.73 44.78
C PHE A 181 52.92 8.31 43.29
N LEU A 182 53.88 7.50 42.85
CA LEU A 182 53.92 6.94 41.49
C LEU A 182 52.73 6.01 41.22
N ILE A 183 52.39 5.13 42.16
CA ILE A 183 51.23 4.23 42.04
C ILE A 183 49.92 5.03 41.96
N LYS A 184 49.76 6.04 42.80
CA LYS A 184 48.54 6.87 42.83
C LYS A 184 48.37 7.66 41.53
N THR A 185 49.46 8.16 40.97
CA THR A 185 49.47 8.87 39.68
C THR A 185 49.14 7.94 38.51
N TYR A 186 49.71 6.72 38.50
CA TYR A 186 49.45 5.73 37.45
C TYR A 186 48.01 5.23 37.48
N CYS A 187 47.46 4.94 38.67
CA CYS A 187 46.10 4.44 38.84
C CYS A 187 45.04 5.51 38.50
N SER A 188 45.28 6.77 38.87
CA SER A 188 44.35 7.89 38.62
C SER A 188 44.23 8.25 37.13
N SER A 189 45.32 8.20 36.36
CA SER A 189 45.25 8.48 34.90
C SER A 189 44.60 7.36 34.09
N PHE A 190 44.60 6.11 34.57
CA PHE A 190 44.19 4.95 33.77
C PHE A 190 42.71 4.57 33.91
N TYR A 191 42.12 4.80 35.10
CA TYR A 191 40.68 4.52 35.35
C TYR A 191 39.70 5.25 34.40
N PRO A 192 39.88 6.55 34.05
CA PRO A 192 38.95 7.22 33.14
C PRO A 192 39.05 6.71 31.69
N PHE A 193 40.20 6.18 31.26
CA PHE A 193 40.37 5.65 29.90
C PHE A 193 39.66 4.30 29.67
N ILE A 194 39.57 3.45 30.71
CA ILE A 194 38.85 2.17 30.61
C ILE A 194 37.34 2.39 30.51
N LEU A 195 36.79 3.38 31.22
CA LEU A 195 35.35 3.66 31.25
C LEU A 195 34.82 4.19 29.90
N ILE A 196 35.63 4.98 29.18
CA ILE A 196 35.26 5.56 27.87
C ILE A 196 35.37 4.54 26.71
N VAL A 197 36.18 3.49 26.87
CA VAL A 197 36.36 2.47 25.82
C VAL A 197 35.31 1.35 25.91
N PHE A 198 34.69 1.16 27.08
CA PHE A 198 33.71 0.10 27.33
C PHE A 198 32.23 0.53 27.29
N PHE A 199 31.92 1.83 27.28
CA PHE A 199 30.58 2.38 27.10
C PHE A 199 30.44 3.04 25.73
#